data_AF-A0A1B3E8P7-F1
#
_entry.id   AF-A0A1B3E8P7-F1
#
_cell.length_a   1.000
_cell.length_b   1.000
_cell.length_c   1.000
_cell.angle_alpha   90.00
_cell.angle_beta   90.00
_cell.angle_gamma   90.00
#
_symmetry.space_group_name_H-M   'P 1'
#
loop_
_entity.id
_entity.type
_entity.pdbx_description
1 polymer ?
#
loop_
_entity_poly.entity_id
_entity_poly.type
_entity_poly.pdbx_seq_one_letter_code
_entity_poly.pdbx_strand_id
1 'polypeptide(L)'
;MSEQNEAQQELANELERTLTARYGLMLSSAVLSRELGYPSTAAFRVAVARGTVELPVFSVPNRKGKFALAKDVAAWIARQRHTALVRPEQSTATNLQTTQEASTMSHN
;
A
#
# COMPACT_ATOMS: atom_id res chain seq x y z
N MET A 1 -5.17 -6.27 -24.22
CA MET A 1 -5.43 -6.30 -22.77
C MET A 1 -4.42 -7.16 -22.00
N SER A 2 -3.34 -7.66 -22.63
CA SER A 2 -2.47 -8.71 -22.07
C SER A 2 -1.16 -8.20 -21.48
N GLU A 3 -0.56 -7.16 -22.05
CA GLU A 3 0.76 -6.63 -21.67
C GLU A 3 0.83 -6.12 -20.21
N GLN A 4 -0.25 -5.52 -19.72
CA GLN A 4 -0.28 -4.96 -18.36
C GLN A 4 -0.25 -6.04 -17.28
N ASN A 5 -0.86 -7.20 -17.55
CA ASN A 5 -0.87 -8.32 -16.60
C ASN A 5 0.50 -9.01 -16.55
N GLU A 6 1.18 -9.09 -17.70
CA GLU A 6 2.54 -9.62 -17.80
C GLU A 6 3.54 -8.76 -17.02
N ALA A 7 3.54 -7.44 -17.22
CA ALA A 7 4.41 -6.53 -16.47
C ALA A 7 4.15 -6.57 -14.96
N GLN A 8 2.88 -6.70 -14.55
CA GLN A 8 2.53 -6.88 -13.13
C GLN A 8 3.08 -8.21 -12.58
N GLN A 9 2.99 -9.28 -13.35
CA GLN A 9 3.48 -10.60 -12.94
C GLN A 9 5.00 -10.66 -12.87
N GLU A 10 5.70 -10.04 -13.82
CA GLU A 10 7.17 -9.93 -13.78
C GLU A 10 7.64 -9.19 -12.54
N LEU A 11 7.03 -8.04 -12.24
CA LEU A 11 7.33 -7.28 -11.02
C LEU A 11 7.03 -8.10 -9.76
N ALA A 12 5.90 -8.80 -9.72
CA ALA A 12 5.57 -9.68 -8.60
C ALA A 12 6.62 -10.79 -8.41
N ASN A 13 7.08 -11.41 -9.50
CA ASN A 13 8.10 -12.46 -9.46
C ASN A 13 9.46 -11.92 -8.98
N GLU A 14 9.86 -10.73 -9.41
CA GLU A 14 11.10 -10.08 -8.97
C GLU A 14 11.06 -9.74 -7.47
N LEU A 15 9.95 -9.15 -7.03
CA LEU A 15 9.71 -8.85 -5.62
C LEU A 15 9.67 -10.12 -4.77
N GLU A 16 8.99 -11.17 -5.24
CA GLU A 16 8.95 -12.46 -4.55
C GLU A 16 10.35 -13.03 -4.35
N ARG A 17 11.18 -13.05 -5.41
CA ARG A 17 12.57 -13.53 -5.32
C ARG A 17 13.38 -12.71 -4.33
N THR A 18 13.22 -11.38 -4.34
CA THR A 18 13.90 -10.47 -3.42
C THR A 18 13.49 -10.70 -1.97
N LEU A 19 12.18 -10.78 -1.71
CA LEU A 19 11.63 -11.02 -0.37
C LEU A 19 12.02 -12.42 0.13
N THR A 20 11.96 -13.43 -0.73
CA THR A 20 12.32 -14.81 -0.41
C THR A 20 13.82 -14.93 -0.12
N ALA A 21 14.68 -14.27 -0.89
CA ALA A 21 16.13 -14.28 -0.66
C ALA A 21 16.52 -13.56 0.64
N ARG A 22 15.80 -12.50 1.02
CA ARG A 22 16.11 -11.70 2.22
C ARG A 22 15.48 -12.24 3.50
N TYR A 23 14.24 -12.71 3.44
CA TYR A 23 13.44 -13.07 4.63
C TYR A 23 12.98 -14.53 4.64
N GLY A 24 13.09 -15.23 3.52
CA GLY A 24 12.54 -16.57 3.32
C GLY A 24 11.12 -16.56 2.75
N LEU A 25 10.54 -17.75 2.60
CA LEU A 25 9.21 -17.94 2.02
C LEU A 25 8.08 -17.27 2.82
N MET A 26 8.30 -17.05 4.12
CA MET A 26 7.31 -16.54 5.06
C MET A 26 7.83 -15.29 5.75
N LEU A 27 7.07 -14.20 5.65
CA LEU A 27 7.36 -12.95 6.33
C LEU A 27 6.65 -12.92 7.68
N SER A 28 7.39 -12.54 8.72
CA SER A 28 6.85 -12.30 10.04
C SER A 28 6.19 -10.92 10.14
N SER A 29 5.32 -10.72 11.13
CA SER A 29 4.65 -9.45 11.37
C SER A 29 5.58 -8.24 11.50
N ALA A 30 6.82 -8.41 11.95
CA ALA A 30 7.80 -7.33 12.05
C ALA A 30 8.31 -6.88 10.67
N VAL A 31 8.54 -7.83 9.77
CA VAL A 31 8.91 -7.53 8.38
C VAL A 31 7.71 -6.94 7.67
N LEU A 32 6.53 -7.55 7.80
CA LEU A 32 5.29 -7.06 7.18
C LEU A 32 4.98 -5.61 7.58
N SER A 33 5.11 -5.25 8.87
CA SER A 33 4.90 -3.86 9.27
C SER A 33 5.84 -2.89 8.57
N ARG A 34 7.10 -3.28 8.34
CA ARG A 34 8.10 -2.44 7.68
C ARG A 34 7.84 -2.33 6.17
N GLU A 35 7.62 -3.46 5.51
CA GLU A 35 7.40 -3.51 4.05
C GLU A 35 6.08 -2.84 3.63
N LEU A 36 5.05 -2.92 4.48
CA LEU A 36 3.74 -2.29 4.23
C LEU A 36 3.68 -0.81 4.70
N GLY A 37 4.77 -0.27 5.26
CA GLY A 37 4.83 1.13 5.70
C GLY A 37 4.06 1.44 6.99
N TYR A 38 3.76 0.45 7.82
CA TYR A 38 3.19 0.69 9.14
C TYR A 38 4.24 1.23 10.11
N PRO A 39 3.87 2.19 10.98
CA PRO A 39 4.80 2.79 11.93
C PRO A 39 5.25 1.80 13.03
N SER A 40 4.48 0.73 13.26
CA SER A 40 4.84 -0.31 14.22
C SER A 40 4.16 -1.65 13.93
N THR A 41 4.73 -2.73 14.47
CA THR A 41 4.12 -4.06 14.47
C THR A 41 2.75 -4.08 15.14
N ALA A 42 2.52 -3.21 16.13
CA ALA A 42 1.22 -3.09 16.79
C ALA A 42 0.16 -2.49 15.86
N ALA A 43 0.50 -1.44 15.10
CA ALA A 43 -0.39 -0.86 14.09
C ALA A 43 -0.76 -1.90 13.02
N PHE A 44 0.22 -2.69 12.55
CA PHE A 44 -0.03 -3.81 11.64
C PHE A 44 -0.98 -4.84 12.25
N ARG A 45 -0.77 -5.26 13.51
CA ARG A 45 -1.68 -6.18 14.20
C ARG A 45 -3.12 -5.65 14.29
N VAL A 46 -3.28 -4.35 14.55
CA VAL A 46 -4.61 -3.71 14.58
C VAL A 46 -5.25 -3.73 13.19
N ALA A 47 -4.50 -3.41 12.14
CA ALA A 47 -4.99 -3.47 10.76
C ALA A 47 -5.43 -4.90 10.37
N VAL A 48 -4.62 -5.91 10.72
CA VAL A 48 -4.97 -7.33 10.52
C VAL A 48 -6.24 -7.70 11.30
N ALA A 49 -6.34 -7.29 12.56
CA ALA A 49 -7.52 -7.57 13.39
C ALA A 49 -8.79 -6.87 12.88
N ARG A 50 -8.65 -5.69 12.26
CA ARG A 50 -9.75 -4.94 11.64
C ARG A 50 -10.12 -5.45 10.24
N GLY A 51 -9.35 -6.38 9.66
CA GLY A 51 -9.57 -6.87 8.30
C GLY A 51 -9.30 -5.82 7.21
N THR A 52 -8.56 -4.74 7.53
CA THR A 52 -8.22 -3.69 6.55
C THR A 52 -7.00 -4.09 5.70
N VAL A 53 -6.35 -5.19 6.05
CA VAL A 53 -5.22 -5.74 5.30
C VAL A 53 -5.78 -6.67 4.24
N GLU A 54 -5.73 -6.25 2.98
CA GLU A 54 -6.14 -7.04 1.80
C GLU A 54 -5.17 -8.21 1.48
N LEU A 55 -4.26 -8.51 2.41
CA LEU A 55 -3.24 -9.54 2.28
C LEU A 55 -3.69 -10.80 3.04
N PRO A 56 -3.58 -11.99 2.45
CA PRO A 56 -3.81 -13.24 3.18
C PRO A 56 -2.74 -13.43 4.27
N VAL A 57 -3.12 -13.13 5.51
CA VAL A 57 -2.29 -13.34 6.70
C VAL A 57 -2.81 -14.52 7.49
N PHE A 58 -1.91 -15.39 7.95
CA PHE A 58 -2.27 -16.59 8.70
C PHE A 58 -1.44 -16.72 9.98
N SER A 59 -1.94 -17.54 10.90
CA SER A 59 -1.23 -17.90 12.13
C SER A 59 -0.75 -19.33 12.02
N VAL A 60 0.49 -19.57 12.46
CA VAL A 60 1.07 -20.91 12.51
C VAL A 60 0.86 -21.48 13.92
N PRO A 61 0.30 -22.69 14.06
CA PRO A 61 0.16 -23.35 15.36
C PRO A 61 1.50 -23.39 16.10
N ASN A 62 1.46 -23.16 17.42
CA ASN A 62 2.65 -23.12 18.27
C ASN A 62 3.69 -22.02 17.94
N ARG A 63 3.29 -21.01 17.14
CA ARG A 63 4.11 -19.80 16.90
C ARG A 63 3.33 -18.54 17.18
N LYS A 64 3.94 -17.62 17.94
CA LYS A 64 3.35 -16.30 18.21
C LYS A 64 3.51 -15.41 16.99
N GLY A 65 2.39 -14.82 16.54
CA GLY A 65 2.39 -13.79 15.49
C GLY A 65 1.49 -14.10 14.30
N LYS A 66 1.58 -13.23 13.30
CA LYS A 66 0.95 -13.35 12.00
C LYS A 66 2.04 -13.46 10.94
N PHE A 67 1.80 -14.29 9.96
CA PHE A 67 2.70 -14.58 8.87
C PHE A 67 1.97 -14.39 7.54
N ALA A 68 2.72 -14.05 6.51
CA ALA A 68 2.24 -14.04 5.14
C ALA A 68 3.33 -14.60 4.23
N LEU A 69 2.94 -15.10 3.05
CA LEU A 69 3.91 -15.62 2.10
C LEU A 69 4.54 -14.47 1.30
N ALA A 70 5.81 -14.62 0.97
CA ALA A 70 6.54 -13.66 0.14
C ALA A 70 5.83 -13.41 -1.21
N LYS A 71 5.31 -14.47 -1.84
CA LYS A 71 4.52 -14.38 -3.08
C LYS A 71 3.27 -13.51 -2.93
N ASP A 72 2.58 -13.61 -1.80
CA ASP A 72 1.31 -12.90 -1.58
C ASP A 72 1.59 -11.41 -1.36
N VAL A 73 2.64 -11.10 -0.59
CA VAL A 73 3.15 -9.74 -0.37
C VAL A 73 3.60 -9.11 -1.69
N ALA A 74 4.39 -9.84 -2.48
CA ALA A 74 4.89 -9.37 -3.77
C ALA A 74 3.76 -9.05 -4.75
N ALA A 75 2.79 -9.96 -4.88
CA ALA A 75 1.62 -9.75 -5.72
C ALA A 75 0.78 -8.54 -5.25
N TRP A 76 0.64 -8.35 -3.94
CA TRP A 76 -0.06 -7.18 -3.41
C TRP A 76 0.68 -5.87 -3.72
N ILE A 77 2.00 -5.80 -3.53
CA ILE A 77 2.81 -4.61 -3.85
C ILE A 77 2.70 -4.27 -5.35
N ALA A 78 2.78 -5.27 -6.23
CA ALA A 78 2.64 -5.09 -7.67
C ALA A 78 1.27 -4.49 -8.03
N ARG A 79 0.19 -4.99 -7.41
CA ARG A 79 -1.17 -4.43 -7.58
C ARG A 79 -1.27 -2.99 -7.09
N GLN A 80 -0.75 -2.67 -5.90
CA GLN A 80 -0.80 -1.30 -5.37
C GLN A 80 -0.07 -0.31 -6.28
N ARG A 81 1.09 -0.70 -6.84
CA ARG A 81 1.82 0.12 -7.83
C ARG A 81 0.97 0.34 -9.07
N HIS A 82 0.31 -0.71 -9.59
CA HIS A 82 -0.57 -0.60 -10.74
C HIS A 82 -1.74 0.36 -10.47
N THR A 83 -2.42 0.22 -9.33
CA THR A 83 -3.50 1.15 -8.92
C THR A 83 -3.00 2.59 -8.80
N ALA A 84 -1.80 2.82 -8.28
CA ALA A 84 -1.20 4.15 -8.19
C ALA A 84 -0.87 4.72 -9.58
N LEU A 85 -0.33 3.91 -10.50
CA LEU A 85 -0.01 4.32 -11.87
C LEU A 85 -1.26 4.60 -12.71
N VAL A 86 -2.35 3.85 -12.50
CA VAL A 86 -3.64 4.06 -13.19
C VAL A 86 -4.39 5.29 -12.65
N ARG A 87 -3.96 5.87 -11.51
CA ARG A 87 -4.56 7.09 -10.95
C ARG A 87 -3.58 8.28 -10.90
N PRO A 88 -3.21 8.93 -12.03
CA PRO A 88 -2.46 10.17 -11.97
C PRO A 88 -3.31 11.45 -11.79
N GLU A 89 -4.65 11.46 -11.95
CA GLU A 89 -5.34 12.70 -12.34
C GLU A 89 -6.58 13.13 -11.51
N GLN A 90 -6.69 12.94 -10.19
CA GLN A 90 -7.90 13.41 -9.46
C GLN A 90 -7.65 14.05 -8.08
N SER A 91 -6.53 14.76 -7.85
CA SER A 91 -6.38 15.56 -6.61
C SER A 91 -5.72 16.94 -6.76
N THR A 92 -5.56 17.44 -7.98
CA THR A 92 -5.13 18.84 -8.23
C THR A 92 -6.22 19.65 -8.91
N ALA A 93 -7.36 19.77 -8.22
CA ALA A 93 -8.35 20.82 -8.49
C ALA A 93 -8.62 21.59 -7.19
N THR A 94 -7.60 22.32 -6.72
CA THR A 94 -7.82 23.48 -5.85
C THR A 94 -7.42 24.71 -6.65
N ASN A 95 -8.33 25.21 -7.46
CA ASN A 95 -8.29 26.59 -7.92
C ASN A 95 -9.69 27.18 -7.82
N LEU A 96 -9.87 28.10 -6.86
CA LEU A 96 -10.74 29.26 -7.05
C LEU A 96 -10.06 30.48 -6.42
N GLN A 97 -9.31 31.16 -7.27
CA GLN A 97 -9.27 32.62 -7.33
C GLN A 97 -10.63 33.25 -6.93
N THR A 98 -10.65 34.06 -5.90
CA THR A 98 -11.55 35.24 -5.82
C THR A 98 -10.77 36.34 -5.10
N THR A 99 -10.08 37.12 -5.92
CA THR A 99 -9.57 38.45 -5.59
C THR A 99 -10.54 39.45 -6.24
N GLN A 100 -10.92 40.51 -5.51
CA GLN A 100 -11.92 41.56 -5.85
C GLN A 100 -13.35 41.07 -5.52
N GLU A 101 -14.13 41.66 -4.60
CA GLU A 101 -14.43 43.07 -4.40
C GLU A 101 -14.69 43.39 -2.91
N ALA A 102 -13.86 44.23 -2.30
CA ALA A 102 -14.20 44.97 -1.08
C ALA A 102 -13.38 46.27 -1.04
N SER A 103 -13.58 47.10 -2.06
CA SER A 103 -13.16 48.50 -2.07
C SER A 103 -14.12 49.27 -2.96
N THR A 104 -15.29 49.58 -2.41
CA THR A 104 -16.11 50.74 -2.80
C THR A 104 -17.08 51.03 -1.66
N MET A 105 -17.16 52.30 -1.29
CA MET A 105 -17.87 52.92 -0.15
C MET A 105 -17.11 52.80 1.20
N SER A 106 -16.31 53.75 1.68
CA SER A 106 -16.29 55.21 1.52
C SER A 106 -17.67 55.86 1.77
N HIS A 107 -17.81 56.46 2.95
CA HIS A 107 -18.77 57.49 3.36
C HIS A 107 -20.26 57.10 3.49
N ASN A 108 -20.75 57.02 4.74
CA ASN A 108 -21.60 58.04 5.36
C ASN A 108 -21.75 57.77 6.86
#